data_AF-A0A969WY92-F1
#
_entry.id   AF-A0A969WY92-F1
#
_cell.length_a   1.000
_cell.length_b   1.000
_cell.length_c   1.000
_cell.angle_alpha   90.00
_cell.angle_beta   90.00
_cell.angle_gamma   90.00
#
_symmetry.space_group_name_H-M   'P 1'
#
loop_
_entity.id
_entity.type
_entity.pdbx_description
1 polymer ?
#
loop_
_entity_poly.entity_id
_entity_poly.type
_entity_poly.pdbx_seq_one_letter_code
_entity_poly.pdbx_strand_id
1 'polypeptide(L)'
;MGDSLMKLHYEIPARDLTYAGEASSSVKKKLVQLGIDPVLVKKAAISMYEAEINAVIHGNGGFADVEISSERIIVTITDHGPGIPDIDLAMQEGWSTA
;
A
#
# COMPACT_ATOMS: atom_id res chain seq x y z
N MET A 1 23.81 -14.02 10.61
CA MET A 1 22.64 -14.58 9.91
C MET A 1 21.94 -13.40 9.28
N GLY A 2 21.97 -13.27 7.96
CA GLY A 2 21.37 -12.12 7.28
C GLY A 2 19.86 -12.19 7.43
N ASP A 3 19.24 -11.14 7.96
CA ASP A 3 17.79 -11.00 7.99
C ASP A 3 17.28 -11.12 6.55
N SER A 4 16.45 -12.12 6.28
CA SER A 4 15.98 -12.40 4.91
C SER A 4 14.93 -11.37 4.55
N LEU A 5 15.34 -10.35 3.80
CA LEU A 5 14.49 -9.26 3.33
C LEU A 5 13.83 -9.65 2.00
N MET A 6 12.51 -9.85 1.99
CA MET A 6 11.74 -9.99 0.76
C MET A 6 11.30 -8.61 0.28
N LYS A 7 11.63 -8.28 -0.98
CA LYS A 7 11.17 -7.06 -1.65
C LYS A 7 10.17 -7.40 -2.74
N LEU A 8 9.08 -6.65 -2.79
CA LEU A 8 8.06 -6.74 -3.83
C LEU A 8 7.86 -5.35 -4.40
N HIS A 9 7.70 -5.26 -5.72
CA HIS A 9 7.47 -4.03 -6.44
C HIS A 9 6.26 -4.20 -7.33
N TYR A 10 5.36 -3.23 -7.30
CA TYR A 10 4.11 -3.23 -8.06
C TYR A 10 3.91 -1.87 -8.73
N GLU A 11 3.44 -1.90 -9.96
CA GLU A 11 2.95 -0.71 -10.67
C GLU A 11 1.49 -0.45 -10.28
N ILE A 12 1.16 0.81 -10.05
CA ILE A 12 -0.21 1.28 -9.78
C ILE A 12 -0.65 2.10 -10.99
N PRO A 13 -1.64 1.63 -11.77
CA PRO A 13 -2.07 2.34 -12.97
C PRO A 13 -2.83 3.63 -12.63
N ALA A 14 -2.64 4.66 -13.44
CA ALA A 14 -3.38 5.91 -13.30
C ALA A 14 -4.82 5.75 -13.79
N ARG A 15 -5.80 6.20 -12.99
CA ARG A 15 -7.21 6.37 -13.38
C ARG A 15 -7.90 5.10 -13.90
N ASP A 16 -7.32 3.92 -13.65
CA ASP A 16 -7.92 2.63 -13.98
C ASP A 16 -8.22 1.85 -12.69
N LEU A 17 -9.49 1.89 -12.28
CA LEU A 17 -9.98 1.17 -11.10
C LEU A 17 -10.11 -0.34 -11.33
N THR A 18 -9.98 -0.82 -12.57
CA THR A 18 -10.09 -2.25 -12.90
C THR A 18 -9.00 -3.07 -12.22
N TYR A 19 -7.80 -2.49 -12.13
CA TYR A 19 -6.61 -3.13 -11.55
C TYR A 19 -6.27 -2.58 -10.15
N ALA A 20 -7.07 -1.65 -9.64
CA ALA A 20 -6.87 -1.09 -8.31
C ALA A 20 -7.13 -2.16 -7.24
N GLY A 21 -6.16 -2.37 -6.35
CA GLY A 21 -6.21 -3.38 -5.30
C GLY A 21 -5.52 -4.69 -5.65
N GLU A 22 -4.94 -4.82 -6.85
CA GLU A 22 -4.17 -6.01 -7.23
C GLU A 22 -2.89 -6.14 -6.42
N ALA A 23 -2.19 -5.02 -6.17
CA ALA A 23 -0.94 -5.02 -5.41
C ALA A 23 -1.19 -5.45 -3.97
N SER A 24 -2.17 -4.82 -3.29
CA SER A 24 -2.58 -5.19 -1.93
C SER A 24 -3.10 -6.62 -1.81
N SER A 25 -3.85 -7.11 -2.80
CA SER A 25 -4.31 -8.51 -2.85
C SER A 25 -3.16 -9.51 -3.02
N SER A 26 -2.16 -9.17 -3.83
CA SER A 26 -0.96 -9.99 -4.04
C SER A 26 -0.14 -10.08 -2.75
N VAL A 27 0.09 -8.94 -2.08
CA VAL A 27 0.81 -8.88 -0.80
C VAL A 27 0.08 -9.68 0.27
N LYS A 28 -1.23 -9.52 0.41
CA LYS A 28 -2.04 -10.33 1.35
C LYS A 28 -1.82 -11.82 1.18
N LYS A 29 -1.88 -12.33 -0.07
CA LYS A 29 -1.62 -13.76 -0.36
C LYS A 29 -0.21 -14.17 0.07
N LYS A 30 0.79 -13.34 -0.21
CA LYS A 30 2.19 -13.57 0.16
C LYS A 30 2.38 -13.66 1.68
N LEU A 31 1.80 -12.73 2.44
CA LEU A 31 1.89 -12.72 3.90
C LEU A 31 1.20 -13.94 4.53
N VAL A 32 0.06 -14.37 3.99
CA VAL A 32 -0.60 -15.63 4.41
C VAL A 32 0.30 -16.84 4.15
N GLN A 33 0.93 -16.92 2.98
CA GLN A 33 1.86 -18.01 2.63
C GLN A 33 3.10 -18.04 3.54
N LEU A 34 3.54 -16.88 4.01
CA LEU A 34 4.64 -16.76 4.98
C LEU A 34 4.21 -17.10 6.43
N GLY A 35 2.93 -17.38 6.66
CA GLY A 35 2.42 -17.75 7.99
C GLY A 35 2.33 -16.57 8.97
N ILE A 36 2.27 -15.34 8.46
CA ILE A 36 2.14 -14.14 9.31
C ILE A 36 0.78 -14.13 9.99
N ASP A 37 0.75 -13.61 11.22
CA ASP A 37 -0.47 -13.48 12.01
C ASP A 37 -1.63 -12.84 11.20
N PRO A 38 -2.82 -13.47 11.16
CA PRO A 38 -3.94 -12.99 10.36
C PRO A 38 -4.39 -11.55 10.67
N VAL A 39 -4.23 -11.08 11.91
CA VAL A 39 -4.55 -9.70 12.29
C VAL A 39 -3.57 -8.73 11.64
N LEU A 40 -2.27 -9.06 11.63
CA LEU A 40 -1.25 -8.26 10.93
C LEU A 40 -1.46 -8.29 9.41
N VAL A 41 -1.76 -9.46 8.83
CA VAL A 41 -2.09 -9.59 7.40
C VAL A 41 -3.27 -8.69 7.03
N LYS A 42 -4.33 -8.70 7.84
CA LYS A 42 -5.52 -7.87 7.60
C LYS A 42 -5.18 -6.39 7.65
N LYS A 43 -4.42 -5.96 8.67
CA LYS A 43 -3.98 -4.55 8.81
C LYS A 43 -3.17 -4.10 7.60
N ALA A 44 -2.11 -4.84 7.25
CA ALA A 44 -1.25 -4.50 6.11
C ALA A 44 -2.03 -4.44 4.78
N ALA A 45 -2.92 -5.40 4.54
CA ALA A 45 -3.70 -5.46 3.32
C ALA A 45 -4.70 -4.29 3.19
N ILE A 46 -5.41 -3.92 4.26
CA ILE A 46 -6.37 -2.81 4.24
C ILE A 46 -5.63 -1.47 4.07
N SER A 47 -4.59 -1.22 4.86
CA SER A 47 -3.82 0.02 4.76
C SER A 47 -3.19 0.21 3.38
N MET A 48 -2.65 -0.87 2.80
CA MET A 48 -2.11 -0.82 1.44
C MET A 48 -3.21 -0.60 0.40
N TYR A 49 -4.37 -1.23 0.54
CA TYR A 49 -5.50 -1.04 -0.37
C TYR A 49 -5.97 0.41 -0.38
N GLU A 50 -6.21 1.03 0.78
CA GLU A 50 -6.65 2.43 0.86
C GLU A 50 -5.62 3.39 0.24
N ALA A 51 -4.34 3.17 0.52
CA ALA A 51 -3.27 3.99 -0.06
C ALA A 51 -3.13 3.77 -1.59
N GLU A 52 -3.34 2.55 -2.08
CA GLU A 52 -3.37 2.22 -3.51
C GLU A 52 -4.54 2.92 -4.21
N ILE A 53 -5.74 2.91 -3.62
CA ILE A 53 -6.91 3.64 -4.14
C ILE A 53 -6.62 5.15 -4.21
N ASN A 54 -6.01 5.73 -3.18
CA ASN A 54 -5.64 7.14 -3.18
C ASN A 54 -4.66 7.48 -4.32
N ALA A 55 -3.67 6.62 -4.57
CA ALA A 55 -2.72 6.79 -5.68
C ALA A 55 -3.39 6.68 -7.06
N VAL A 56 -4.35 5.76 -7.23
CA VAL A 56 -5.08 5.59 -8.50
C VAL A 56 -5.97 6.81 -8.80
N ILE A 57 -6.70 7.31 -7.79
CA ILE A 57 -7.71 8.36 -7.97
C ILE A 57 -7.07 9.76 -7.96
N HIS A 58 -6.18 10.04 -7.00
CA HIS A 58 -5.62 11.37 -6.76
C HIS A 58 -4.14 11.48 -7.15
N GLY A 59 -3.42 10.36 -7.09
CA GLY A 59 -1.99 10.29 -7.32
C GLY A 59 -1.56 10.13 -8.78
N ASN A 60 -2.48 10.04 -9.74
CA ASN A 60 -2.16 9.78 -11.15
C ASN A 60 -1.28 8.51 -11.32
N GLY A 61 -1.58 7.45 -10.57
CA GLY A 61 -0.82 6.20 -10.57
C GLY A 61 0.51 6.31 -9.82
N GLY A 62 1.36 5.29 -9.95
CA GLY A 62 2.65 5.25 -9.26
C GLY A 62 3.14 3.84 -8.98
N PHE A 63 3.75 3.64 -7.81
CA PHE A 63 4.38 2.37 -7.43
C PHE A 63 4.09 2.03 -5.97
N ALA A 64 3.99 0.73 -5.68
CA ALA A 64 4.04 0.20 -4.32
C ALA A 64 5.26 -0.70 -4.14
N ASP A 65 6.12 -0.33 -3.21
CA ASP A 65 7.28 -1.11 -2.76
C ASP A 65 7.00 -1.70 -1.39
N VAL A 66 7.17 -3.01 -1.25
CA VAL A 66 6.91 -3.73 0.00
C VAL A 66 8.16 -4.46 0.44
N GLU A 67 8.60 -4.18 1.67
CA GLU A 67 9.75 -4.80 2.31
C GLU A 67 9.27 -5.63 3.51
N ILE A 68 9.47 -6.94 3.46
CA ILE A 68 9.07 -7.87 4.51
C ILE A 68 10.34 -8.44 5.13
N SER A 69 10.45 -8.28 6.45
CA SER A 69 11.53 -8.80 7.29
C SER A 69 10.95 -9.64 8.43
N SER A 70 11.82 -10.24 9.24
CA SER A 70 11.38 -10.96 10.44
C SER A 70 10.78 -10.04 11.52
N GLU A 71 11.13 -8.75 11.52
CA GLU A 71 10.72 -7.79 12.55
C GLU A 71 9.53 -6.91 12.13
N ARG A 72 9.43 -6.58 10.84
CA ARG A 72 8.45 -5.60 10.33
C ARG A 72 8.11 -5.80 8.85
N ILE A 73 6.96 -5.23 8.49
CA ILE A 73 6.51 -5.04 7.12
C ILE A 73 6.49 -3.53 6.86
N ILE A 74 7.20 -3.09 5.83
CA ILE A 74 7.17 -1.70 5.34
C ILE A 74 6.47 -1.71 3.99
N VAL A 75 5.49 -0.83 3.83
CA VAL A 75 4.82 -0.56 2.55
C VAL A 75 5.06 0.91 2.23
N THR A 76 5.64 1.17 1.07
CA THR A 76 5.88 2.51 0.55
C THR A 76 5.07 2.67 -0.72
N ILE A 77 4.15 3.63 -0.75
CA ILE A 77 3.43 4.01 -1.97
C ILE A 77 3.96 5.36 -2.42
N THR A 78 4.37 5.43 -3.67
CA THR A 78 4.84 6.65 -4.32
C THR A 78 3.93 6.94 -5.50
N ASP A 79 3.31 8.11 -5.51
CA ASP A 79 2.46 8.55 -6.61
C ASP A 79 3.03 9.78 -7.35
N HIS A 80 2.35 10.18 -8.42
CA HIS A 80 2.73 11.31 -9.28
C HIS A 80 1.67 12.41 -9.27
N GLY A 81 0.90 12.50 -8.19
CA GLY A 81 -0.20 13.44 -8.04
C GLY A 81 0.27 14.86 -7.73
N PRO A 82 -0.68 15.78 -7.58
CA PRO A 82 -0.39 17.17 -7.19
C PRO A 82 0.12 17.31 -5.74
N GLY A 83 0.10 16.22 -4.97
CA GLY A 83 0.38 16.21 -3.54
C GLY A 83 -0.84 16.62 -2.70
N ILE A 84 -0.67 16.57 -1.38
CA ILE A 84 -1.69 16.95 -0.40
C ILE A 84 -1.40 18.38 0.07
N PRO A 85 -2.28 19.37 -0.19
CA PRO A 85 -2.03 20.76 0.19
C PRO A 85 -1.98 21.00 1.70
N ASP A 86 -2.80 20.27 2.46
CA ASP A 86 -2.89 20.34 3.93
C ASP A 86 -2.84 18.93 4.51
N ILE A 87 -1.66 18.53 4.99
CA ILE A 87 -1.41 17.20 5.55
C ILE A 87 -2.11 17.04 6.90
N ASP A 88 -2.16 18.09 7.72
CA ASP A 88 -2.75 18.03 9.06
C ASP A 88 -4.25 17.75 8.97
N LEU A 89 -4.90 18.33 7.96
CA LEU A 89 -6.30 18.08 7.67
C LEU A 89 -6.54 16.67 7.11
N ALA A 90 -5.65 16.19 6.23
CA ALA A 90 -5.70 14.83 5.67
C ALA A 90 -5.56 13.71 6.72
N MET A 91 -4.93 14.01 7.86
CA MET A 91 -4.75 13.07 8.96
C MET A 91 -5.94 13.04 9.94
N GLN A 92 -6.97 13.87 9.74
CA GLN A 92 -8.17 13.88 10.59
C GLN A 92 -9.20 12.85 10.13
N GLU A 93 -9.67 12.02 11.05
CA GLU A 93 -10.74 11.07 10.78
C GLU A 93 -11.99 11.79 10.24
N GLY A 94 -12.51 11.31 9.10
CA GLY A 94 -13.69 11.88 8.45
C GLY A 94 -13.38 13.00 7.44
N TRP A 95 -12.13 13.45 7.33
CA TRP A 95 -11.73 14.38 6.27
C TRP A 95 -11.21 13.60 5.06
N SER A 96 -12.00 13.61 3.99
CA SER A 96 -11.59 13.04 2.72
C SER A 96 -10.72 14.06 1.97
N THR A 97 -9.51 13.67 1.57
CA THR A 97 -8.73 14.40 0.56
C THR A 97 -9.22 14.13 -0.87
N ALA A 98 -10.31 13.36 -1.01
CA ALA A 98 -11.04 13.14 -2.25
C ALA A 98 -12.14 14.17 -2.50
#